data_AF-K7YMN3-F1
#
_entry.id   AF-K7YMN3-F1
#
_cell.length_a   1.000
_cell.length_b   1.000
_cell.length_c   1.000
_cell.angle_alpha   90.00
_cell.angle_beta   90.00
_cell.angle_gamma   90.00
#
_symmetry.space_group_name_H-M   'P 1'
#
loop_
_entity.id
_entity.type
_entity.pdbx_description
1 polymer ?
#
loop_
_entity_poly.entity_id
_entity_poly.type
_entity_poly.pdbx_seq_one_letter_code
_entity_poly.pdbx_strand_id
1 'polypeptide(L)'
;MIKELWHSFPRLLEQKINALLEEAEPTPAKAFQLYKTCQNEGLWNESFEKFSDHLESFFAMARSERRKSHMDQLLDRPMSIAVYEGFHLNFRSGLVNNHSVTNIVSWAHNLMRLGHKTDSAVISMDVLSKTMHSITHPSYFEKAENIDFEDFCAAWKKTVFGLFGKKHDAEFTAIINELRWLNTQLKNEEQTIKKNGFVPTIYLTQTEIDWTEAVEKAVTLNREIPKYPLSRGPEKQRLIDLVRTISLYKIVQTSQHPEFSEQREKIRATILDRCARLLQECAR
;
A
#
# COMPACT_ATOMS: atom_id res chain seq x y z
N MET A 1 12.59 -9.66 9.04
CA MET A 1 11.13 -9.60 8.83
C MET A 1 10.41 -8.72 9.86
N ILE A 2 10.14 -9.17 11.10
CA ILE A 2 9.34 -8.36 12.07
C ILE A 2 9.95 -6.98 12.37
N LYS A 3 11.28 -6.89 12.55
CA LYS A 3 11.97 -5.59 12.78
C LYS A 3 11.84 -4.62 11.60
N GLU A 4 11.88 -5.12 10.37
CA GLU A 4 11.73 -4.30 9.16
C GLU A 4 10.27 -3.82 9.02
N LEU A 5 9.30 -4.72 9.26
CA LEU A 5 7.88 -4.36 9.28
C LEU A 5 7.56 -3.32 10.36
N TRP A 6 8.15 -3.44 11.56
CA TRP A 6 8.03 -2.43 12.61
C TRP A 6 8.67 -1.10 12.20
N HIS A 7 9.86 -1.13 11.61
CA HIS A 7 10.52 0.08 11.12
C HIS A 7 9.69 0.80 10.04
N SER A 8 9.07 0.06 9.12
CA SER A 8 8.16 0.59 8.11
C SER A 8 6.73 0.88 8.60
N PHE A 9 6.39 0.60 9.87
CA PHE A 9 5.01 0.62 10.36
C PHE A 9 4.27 1.97 10.13
N PRO A 10 4.84 3.15 10.46
CA PRO A 10 4.14 4.42 10.27
C PRO A 10 3.67 4.64 8.83
N ARG A 11 4.54 4.36 7.86
CA ARG A 11 4.25 4.46 6.42
C ARG A 11 3.26 3.40 5.96
N LEU A 12 3.41 2.15 6.40
CA LEU A 12 2.49 1.07 6.01
C LEU A 12 1.08 1.32 6.57
N LEU A 13 0.96 1.92 7.75
CA LEU A 13 -0.32 2.32 8.34
C LEU A 13 -0.97 3.44 7.52
N GLU A 14 -0.23 4.50 7.20
CA GLU A 14 -0.68 5.61 6.36
C GLU A 14 -1.18 5.13 4.98
N GLN A 15 -0.41 4.26 4.32
CA GLN A 15 -0.78 3.64 3.05
C GLN A 15 -2.03 2.77 3.18
N LYS A 16 -2.13 1.94 4.22
CA LYS A 16 -3.29 1.08 4.46
C LYS A 16 -4.56 1.85 4.77
N ILE A 17 -4.47 2.95 5.52
CA ILE A 17 -5.61 3.83 5.78
C ILE A 17 -6.11 4.41 4.46
N ASN A 18 -5.25 5.08 3.68
CA ASN A 18 -5.69 5.73 2.44
C ASN A 18 -6.15 4.72 1.37
N ALA A 19 -5.59 3.51 1.33
CA ALA A 19 -6.04 2.43 0.45
C ALA A 19 -7.51 2.00 0.70
N LEU A 20 -8.08 2.26 1.88
CA LEU A 20 -9.52 2.05 2.12
C LEU A 20 -10.42 2.87 1.19
N LEU A 21 -9.92 3.97 0.60
CA LEU A 21 -10.64 4.77 -0.39
C LEU A 21 -10.47 4.27 -1.84
N GLU A 22 -9.56 3.33 -2.09
CA GLU A 22 -9.44 2.67 -3.41
C GLU A 22 -10.62 1.72 -3.67
N GLU A 23 -11.03 1.00 -2.63
CA GLU A 23 -12.12 0.01 -2.61
C GLU A 23 -13.48 0.60 -2.18
N ALA A 24 -13.54 1.90 -1.82
CA ALA A 24 -14.77 2.51 -1.31
C ALA A 24 -15.80 2.79 -2.41
N GLU A 25 -17.06 2.51 -2.09
CA GLU A 25 -18.27 2.89 -2.83
C GLU A 25 -18.83 4.23 -2.33
N PRO A 26 -19.64 4.98 -3.09
CA PRO A 26 -20.27 6.21 -2.62
C PRO A 26 -21.32 5.92 -1.53
N THR A 27 -21.44 6.79 -0.53
CA THR A 27 -22.59 6.75 0.39
C THR A 27 -23.90 7.02 -0.37
N PRO A 28 -25.07 6.54 0.11
CA PRO A 28 -26.34 6.77 -0.59
C PRO A 28 -26.65 8.26 -0.82
N ALA A 29 -26.28 9.11 0.14
CA ALA A 29 -26.38 10.57 0.00
C ALA A 29 -25.45 11.10 -1.10
N LYS A 30 -24.23 10.57 -1.22
CA LYS A 30 -23.29 10.94 -2.28
C LYS A 30 -23.75 10.45 -3.66
N ALA A 31 -24.22 9.20 -3.76
CA ALA A 31 -24.77 8.64 -4.99
C ALA A 31 -25.94 9.47 -5.51
N PHE A 32 -26.89 9.84 -4.63
CA PHE A 32 -28.01 10.71 -4.99
C PHE A 32 -27.58 12.13 -5.35
N GLN A 33 -26.56 12.69 -4.67
CA GLN A 33 -25.97 13.98 -5.05
C GLN A 33 -25.39 13.93 -6.47
N LEU A 34 -24.61 12.89 -6.80
CA LEU A 34 -24.01 12.70 -8.12
C LEU A 34 -25.06 12.57 -9.21
N TYR A 35 -26.10 11.77 -8.97
CA TYR A 35 -27.28 11.67 -9.85
C TYR A 35 -27.92 13.05 -10.09
N LYS A 36 -28.17 13.83 -9.03
CA LYS A 36 -28.78 15.17 -9.18
C LYS A 36 -27.88 16.16 -9.91
N THR A 37 -26.57 16.12 -9.70
CA THR A 37 -25.62 16.89 -10.51
C THR A 37 -25.69 16.46 -11.97
N CYS A 38 -25.72 15.16 -12.27
CA CYS A 38 -25.81 14.66 -13.64
C CYS A 38 -27.13 15.01 -14.33
N GLN A 39 -28.26 15.00 -13.62
CA GLN A 39 -29.55 15.46 -14.16
C GLN A 39 -29.56 16.96 -14.44
N ASN A 40 -29.11 17.79 -13.49
CA ASN A 40 -29.09 19.24 -13.66
C ASN A 40 -28.14 19.68 -14.81
N GLU A 41 -27.02 18.97 -14.97
CA GLU A 41 -26.06 19.14 -16.06
C GLU A 41 -26.45 18.39 -17.34
N GLY A 42 -27.69 17.88 -17.46
CA GLY A 42 -28.19 17.20 -18.67
C GLY A 42 -27.32 16.04 -19.16
N LEU A 43 -26.58 15.39 -18.26
CA LEU A 43 -25.72 14.23 -18.52
C LEU A 43 -26.49 12.91 -18.43
N TRP A 44 -27.63 12.91 -17.75
CA TRP A 44 -28.44 11.74 -17.47
C TRP A 44 -29.92 12.09 -17.39
N ASN A 45 -30.75 11.41 -18.18
CA ASN A 45 -32.19 11.68 -18.24
C ASN A 45 -33.08 10.55 -17.66
N GLU A 46 -32.51 9.39 -17.31
CA GLU A 46 -33.27 8.24 -16.81
C GLU A 46 -33.44 8.23 -15.26
N SER A 47 -34.00 7.14 -14.73
CA SER A 47 -34.23 6.94 -13.29
C SER A 47 -32.93 6.84 -12.47
N PHE A 48 -33.05 7.03 -11.15
CA PHE A 48 -31.96 6.88 -10.20
C PHE A 48 -31.44 5.43 -10.11
N GLU A 49 -32.34 4.45 -10.22
CA GLU A 49 -32.01 3.01 -10.11
C GLU A 49 -30.96 2.62 -11.17
N LYS A 50 -31.25 2.90 -12.45
CA LYS A 50 -30.31 2.68 -13.55
C LYS A 50 -29.00 3.46 -13.40
N PHE A 51 -29.07 4.69 -12.86
CA PHE A 51 -27.86 5.45 -12.57
C PHE A 51 -27.02 4.78 -11.48
N SER A 52 -27.66 4.19 -10.45
CA SER A 52 -26.99 3.42 -9.40
C SER A 52 -26.26 2.21 -9.98
N ASP A 53 -26.89 1.44 -10.87
CA ASP A 53 -26.27 0.27 -11.52
C ASP A 53 -24.97 0.66 -12.26
N HIS A 54 -24.99 1.78 -13.00
CA HIS A 54 -23.81 2.32 -13.67
C HIS A 54 -22.77 2.88 -12.70
N LEU A 55 -23.21 3.49 -11.59
CA LEU A 55 -22.36 4.03 -10.55
C LEU A 55 -21.62 2.89 -9.82
N GLU A 56 -22.32 1.83 -9.45
CA GLU A 56 -21.77 0.61 -8.85
C GLU A 56 -20.74 -0.03 -9.79
N SER A 57 -21.06 -0.19 -11.09
CA SER A 57 -20.09 -0.66 -12.08
C SER A 57 -18.86 0.25 -12.22
N PHE A 58 -18.99 1.57 -12.00
CA PHE A 58 -17.87 2.50 -12.02
C PHE A 58 -17.01 2.42 -10.75
N PHE A 59 -17.63 2.25 -9.58
CA PHE A 59 -16.93 2.15 -8.29
C PHE A 59 -16.36 0.75 -8.01
N ALA A 60 -16.81 -0.30 -8.70
CA ALA A 60 -16.20 -1.63 -8.67
C ALA A 60 -14.75 -1.65 -9.20
N MET A 61 -14.35 -0.69 -10.05
CA MET A 61 -12.94 -0.47 -10.42
C MET A 61 -12.18 0.21 -9.28
N ALA A 62 -10.89 -0.12 -9.09
CA ALA A 62 -10.05 0.58 -8.11
C ALA A 62 -9.90 2.07 -8.47
N ARG A 63 -9.87 2.98 -7.46
CA ARG A 63 -9.76 4.44 -7.68
C ARG A 63 -8.61 4.84 -8.61
N SER A 64 -7.46 4.18 -8.52
CA SER A 64 -6.30 4.36 -9.40
C SER A 64 -6.55 4.01 -10.88
N GLU A 65 -7.55 3.17 -11.19
CA GLU A 65 -7.97 2.79 -12.55
C GLU A 65 -9.19 3.57 -13.05
N ARG A 66 -9.95 4.21 -12.16
CA ARG A 66 -11.12 5.04 -12.50
C ARG A 66 -10.69 6.25 -13.34
N ARG A 67 -11.17 6.27 -14.59
CA ARG A 67 -10.97 7.39 -15.54
C ARG A 67 -12.30 8.04 -15.89
N LYS A 68 -12.28 9.35 -16.07
CA LYS A 68 -13.42 10.14 -16.58
C LYS A 68 -14.03 9.53 -17.84
N SER A 69 -13.19 9.05 -18.75
CA SER A 69 -13.60 8.38 -19.99
C SER A 69 -14.46 7.13 -19.79
N HIS A 70 -14.35 6.43 -18.65
CA HIS A 70 -15.20 5.27 -18.36
C HIS A 70 -16.61 5.72 -17.98
N MET A 71 -16.75 6.82 -17.22
CA MET A 71 -18.07 7.38 -16.90
C MET A 71 -18.68 8.13 -18.08
N ASP A 72 -17.87 8.82 -18.90
CA ASP A 72 -18.33 9.48 -20.14
C ASP A 72 -18.99 8.50 -21.13
N GLN A 73 -18.60 7.21 -21.11
CA GLN A 73 -19.20 6.16 -21.95
C GLN A 73 -20.56 5.67 -21.44
N LEU A 74 -20.90 5.94 -20.18
CA LEU A 74 -22.14 5.53 -19.52
C LEU A 74 -23.16 6.67 -19.41
N LEU A 75 -22.85 7.85 -19.95
CA LEU A 75 -23.69 9.05 -19.87
C LEU A 75 -24.15 9.51 -21.26
N ASP A 76 -25.24 10.28 -21.31
CA ASP A 76 -25.82 10.80 -22.56
C ASP A 76 -24.86 11.76 -23.29
N ARG A 77 -23.93 12.37 -22.56
CA ARG A 77 -22.88 13.26 -23.09
C ARG A 77 -21.64 13.29 -22.17
N PRO A 78 -20.44 13.61 -22.68
CA PRO A 78 -19.25 13.73 -21.85
C PRO A 78 -19.40 14.79 -20.74
N MET A 79 -19.02 14.45 -19.52
CA MET A 79 -19.13 15.36 -18.37
C MET A 79 -18.02 16.44 -18.38
N SER A 80 -18.17 17.49 -17.57
CA SER A 80 -17.08 18.45 -17.34
C SER A 80 -16.08 17.90 -16.31
N ILE A 81 -14.87 18.48 -16.25
CA ILE A 81 -13.86 18.10 -15.24
C ILE A 81 -14.36 18.44 -13.82
N ALA A 82 -15.01 19.60 -13.64
CA ALA A 82 -15.58 20.00 -12.34
C ALA A 82 -16.67 19.03 -11.83
N VAL A 83 -17.48 18.45 -12.74
CA VAL A 83 -18.43 17.39 -12.37
C VAL A 83 -17.68 16.09 -12.02
N TYR A 84 -16.64 15.73 -12.78
CA TYR A 84 -15.82 14.55 -12.52
C TYR A 84 -15.09 14.59 -11.18
N GLU A 85 -14.56 15.76 -10.78
CA GLU A 85 -13.97 15.96 -9.45
C GLU A 85 -14.96 15.61 -8.33
N GLY A 86 -16.26 15.83 -8.57
CA GLY A 86 -17.34 15.42 -7.69
C GLY A 86 -17.41 13.91 -7.44
N PHE A 87 -16.92 13.05 -8.36
CA PHE A 87 -16.89 11.59 -8.22
C PHE A 87 -15.71 11.10 -7.37
N HIS A 88 -14.75 11.96 -7.01
CA HIS A 88 -13.69 11.56 -6.08
C HIS A 88 -14.24 11.38 -4.67
N LEU A 89 -14.01 10.19 -4.10
CA LEU A 89 -14.45 9.84 -2.76
C LEU A 89 -13.39 10.17 -1.71
N ASN A 90 -13.91 10.53 -0.53
CA ASN A 90 -13.18 10.79 0.70
C ASN A 90 -13.91 10.09 1.86
N PHE A 91 -13.35 10.08 3.06
CA PHE A 91 -13.92 9.35 4.21
C PHE A 91 -15.30 9.85 4.69
N ARG A 92 -15.83 10.95 4.16
CA ARG A 92 -17.23 11.37 4.40
C ARG A 92 -18.19 10.94 3.31
N SER A 93 -17.69 10.78 2.08
CA SER A 93 -18.48 10.47 0.89
C SER A 93 -18.39 9.02 0.42
N GLY A 94 -17.42 8.26 0.93
CA GLY A 94 -17.24 6.83 0.67
C GLY A 94 -17.66 5.93 1.84
N LEU A 95 -18.32 4.81 1.52
CA LEU A 95 -18.55 3.68 2.42
C LEU A 95 -17.29 2.85 2.51
N VAL A 96 -16.71 2.78 3.71
CA VAL A 96 -15.52 1.96 3.98
C VAL A 96 -15.93 0.59 4.48
N ASN A 97 -15.35 -0.47 3.91
CA ASN A 97 -15.60 -1.84 4.35
C ASN A 97 -15.06 -2.08 5.78
N ASN A 98 -15.98 -2.32 6.73
CA ASN A 98 -15.66 -2.63 8.13
C ASN A 98 -14.75 -3.86 8.30
N HIS A 99 -14.78 -4.82 7.38
CA HIS A 99 -13.87 -5.96 7.40
C HIS A 99 -12.43 -5.51 7.09
N SER A 100 -12.23 -4.69 6.06
CA SER A 100 -10.92 -4.11 5.72
C SER A 100 -10.35 -3.26 6.87
N VAL A 101 -11.20 -2.47 7.55
CA VAL A 101 -10.81 -1.74 8.77
C VAL A 101 -10.38 -2.68 9.89
N THR A 102 -11.16 -3.73 10.16
CA THR A 102 -10.84 -4.73 11.21
C THR A 102 -9.52 -5.45 10.93
N ASN A 103 -9.24 -5.75 9.65
CA ASN A 103 -7.97 -6.36 9.23
C ASN A 103 -6.77 -5.42 9.47
N ILE A 104 -6.91 -4.11 9.21
CA ILE A 104 -5.89 -3.11 9.53
C ILE A 104 -5.69 -3.01 11.05
N VAL A 105 -6.76 -2.96 11.84
CA VAL A 105 -6.69 -2.93 13.31
C VAL A 105 -5.96 -4.16 13.86
N SER A 106 -6.32 -5.36 13.41
CA SER A 106 -5.70 -6.62 13.85
C SER A 106 -4.22 -6.68 13.47
N TRP A 107 -3.87 -6.25 12.25
CA TRP A 107 -2.48 -6.12 11.82
C TRP A 107 -1.70 -5.12 12.69
N ALA A 108 -2.24 -3.92 12.91
CA ALA A 108 -1.59 -2.87 13.70
C ALA A 108 -1.40 -3.29 15.17
N HIS A 109 -2.43 -3.84 15.80
CA HIS A 109 -2.36 -4.38 17.17
C HIS A 109 -1.27 -5.44 17.31
N ASN A 110 -1.28 -6.44 16.42
CA ASN A 110 -0.29 -7.52 16.48
C ASN A 110 1.13 -7.01 16.24
N LEU A 111 1.33 -6.09 15.31
CA LEU A 111 2.66 -5.54 15.03
C LEU A 111 3.15 -4.61 16.15
N MET A 112 2.28 -3.76 16.73
CA MET A 112 2.61 -2.94 17.90
C MET A 112 3.03 -3.81 19.09
N ARG A 113 2.23 -4.85 19.42
CA ARG A 113 2.52 -5.76 20.53
C ARG A 113 3.85 -6.51 20.33
N LEU A 114 4.12 -6.99 19.11
CA LEU A 114 5.37 -7.71 18.79
C LEU A 114 6.59 -6.78 18.65
N GLY A 115 6.39 -5.54 18.21
CA GLY A 115 7.42 -4.51 18.05
C GLY A 115 7.88 -3.92 19.38
N HIS A 116 6.95 -3.33 20.13
CA HIS A 116 7.23 -2.76 21.46
C HIS A 116 7.43 -3.80 22.57
N LYS A 117 6.97 -5.04 22.38
CA LYS A 117 7.00 -6.12 23.40
C LYS A 117 6.27 -5.78 24.70
N THR A 118 5.24 -4.94 24.64
CA THR A 118 4.43 -4.54 25.79
C THR A 118 2.96 -4.84 25.52
N ASP A 119 2.26 -5.43 26.50
CA ASP A 119 0.81 -5.54 26.52
C ASP A 119 0.22 -4.29 27.18
N SER A 120 0.17 -3.19 26.41
CA SER A 120 -0.37 -1.92 26.88
C SER A 120 -1.88 -1.78 26.61
N ALA A 121 -2.61 -1.17 27.54
CA ALA A 121 -4.02 -0.84 27.36
C ALA A 121 -4.24 0.11 26.16
N VAL A 122 -3.28 0.99 25.85
CA VAL A 122 -3.43 2.01 24.79
C VAL A 122 -3.26 1.46 23.39
N ILE A 123 -2.59 0.32 23.22
CA ILE A 123 -2.44 -0.37 21.91
C ILE A 123 -3.53 -1.42 21.67
N SER A 124 -4.46 -1.62 22.61
CA SER A 124 -5.47 -2.68 22.52
C SER A 124 -6.38 -2.54 21.29
N MET A 125 -6.91 -3.67 20.80
CA MET A 125 -7.76 -3.66 19.59
C MET A 125 -8.98 -2.74 19.71
N ASP A 126 -9.57 -2.57 20.90
CA ASP A 126 -10.71 -1.67 21.11
C ASP A 126 -10.31 -0.19 20.89
N VAL A 127 -9.18 0.23 21.46
CA VAL A 127 -8.65 1.60 21.28
C VAL A 127 -8.30 1.85 19.81
N LEU A 128 -7.63 0.89 19.15
CA LEU A 128 -7.29 1.00 17.74
C LEU A 128 -8.53 0.95 16.83
N SER A 129 -9.56 0.17 17.16
CA SER A 129 -10.85 0.16 16.44
C SER A 129 -11.55 1.50 16.53
N LYS A 130 -11.66 2.07 17.73
CA LYS A 130 -12.26 3.41 17.95
C LYS A 130 -11.48 4.51 17.25
N THR A 131 -10.15 4.43 17.26
CA THR A 131 -9.26 5.34 16.53
C THR A 131 -9.51 5.26 15.03
N MET A 132 -9.46 4.07 14.45
CA MET A 132 -9.71 3.84 13.02
C MET A 132 -11.13 4.24 12.61
N HIS A 133 -12.13 4.03 13.48
CA HIS A 133 -13.49 4.50 13.24
C HIS A 133 -13.54 6.03 13.16
N SER A 134 -12.89 6.76 14.07
CA SER A 134 -12.85 8.23 14.02
C SER A 134 -12.15 8.81 12.78
N ILE A 135 -11.20 8.08 12.21
CA ILE A 135 -10.48 8.48 10.98
C ILE A 135 -11.31 8.18 9.74
N THR A 136 -11.99 7.03 9.71
CA THR A 136 -12.82 6.58 8.58
C THR A 136 -14.22 7.21 8.58
N HIS A 137 -14.64 7.82 9.69
CA HIS A 137 -15.91 8.54 9.84
C HIS A 137 -15.64 9.94 10.45
N PRO A 138 -14.88 10.81 9.76
CA PRO A 138 -14.41 12.08 10.32
C PRO A 138 -15.53 13.12 10.41
N SER A 139 -15.48 13.94 11.45
CA SER A 139 -16.42 15.06 11.64
C SER A 139 -16.31 16.10 10.52
N TYR A 140 -17.32 16.98 10.36
CA TYR A 140 -17.34 18.03 9.33
C TYR A 140 -16.13 18.99 9.32
N PHE A 141 -15.39 19.08 10.43
CA PHE A 141 -14.18 19.92 10.58
C PHE A 141 -12.87 19.11 10.55
N GLU A 142 -12.93 17.77 10.52
CA GLU A 142 -11.76 16.88 10.55
C GLU A 142 -11.37 16.46 9.13
N LYS A 143 -10.07 16.29 8.87
CA LYS A 143 -9.52 15.93 7.56
C LYS A 143 -10.15 14.63 7.03
N ALA A 144 -10.58 14.62 5.77
CA ALA A 144 -11.35 13.52 5.19
C ALA A 144 -10.63 12.74 4.07
N GLU A 145 -9.43 13.17 3.68
CA GLU A 145 -8.64 12.57 2.60
C GLU A 145 -7.15 12.77 2.87
N ASN A 146 -6.30 11.97 2.20
CA ASN A 146 -4.84 12.06 2.31
C ASN A 146 -4.37 12.01 3.78
N ILE A 147 -4.90 11.07 4.57
CA ILE A 147 -4.64 10.97 6.01
C ILE A 147 -3.17 10.65 6.22
N ASP A 148 -2.46 11.52 6.95
CA ASP A 148 -1.05 11.37 7.28
C ASP A 148 -0.88 10.57 8.58
N PHE A 149 0.32 10.03 8.83
CA PHE A 149 0.62 9.36 10.10
C PHE A 149 0.36 10.22 11.36
N GLU A 150 0.53 11.55 11.25
CA GLU A 150 0.25 12.46 12.38
C GLU A 150 -1.26 12.65 12.64
N ASP A 151 -2.11 12.56 11.61
CA ASP A 151 -3.56 12.58 11.78
C ASP A 151 -4.02 11.34 12.57
N PHE A 152 -3.44 10.17 12.25
CA PHE A 152 -3.64 8.95 13.04
C PHE A 152 -3.20 9.14 14.50
N CYS A 153 -2.03 9.71 14.73
CA CYS A 153 -1.51 9.96 16.09
C CYS A 153 -2.41 10.92 16.89
N ALA A 154 -2.96 11.95 16.25
CA ALA A 154 -3.90 12.89 16.87
C ALA A 154 -5.24 12.21 17.23
N ALA A 155 -5.81 11.44 16.31
CA ALA A 155 -7.03 10.65 16.53
C ALA A 155 -6.84 9.59 17.63
N TRP A 156 -5.69 8.93 17.66
CA TRP A 156 -5.34 7.95 18.68
C TRP A 156 -5.21 8.62 20.05
N LYS A 157 -4.57 9.79 20.12
CA LYS A 157 -4.47 10.58 21.38
C LYS A 157 -5.83 10.99 21.91
N LYS A 158 -6.71 11.48 21.04
CA LYS A 158 -8.11 11.84 21.35
C LYS A 158 -8.86 10.63 21.92
N THR A 159 -8.68 9.45 21.33
CA THR A 159 -9.31 8.19 21.75
C THR A 159 -8.78 7.70 23.10
N VAL A 160 -7.45 7.64 23.28
CA VAL A 160 -6.81 7.22 24.55
C VAL A 160 -7.19 8.15 25.70
N PHE A 161 -7.17 9.47 25.46
CA PHE A 161 -7.59 10.45 26.46
C PHE A 161 -9.09 10.34 26.79
N GLY A 162 -9.94 10.09 25.80
CA GLY A 162 -11.39 9.89 26.01
C GLY A 162 -11.72 8.63 26.81
N LEU A 163 -10.92 7.57 26.71
CA LEU A 163 -11.14 6.29 27.40
C LEU A 163 -10.47 6.22 28.79
N PHE A 164 -9.28 6.81 28.95
CA PHE A 164 -8.45 6.63 30.15
C PHE A 164 -8.00 7.95 30.82
N GLY A 165 -8.42 9.11 30.29
CA GLY A 165 -7.95 10.42 30.74
C GLY A 165 -6.43 10.54 30.64
N LYS A 166 -5.80 11.05 31.70
CA LYS A 166 -4.34 11.22 31.78
C LYS A 166 -3.58 9.96 32.27
N LYS A 167 -4.28 8.87 32.63
CA LYS A 167 -3.70 7.72 33.35
C LYS A 167 -2.54 7.05 32.59
N HIS A 168 -2.63 6.99 31.27
CA HIS A 168 -1.63 6.36 30.39
C HIS A 168 -0.90 7.37 29.49
N ASP A 169 -0.99 8.69 29.74
CA ASP A 169 -0.46 9.73 28.83
C ASP A 169 1.07 9.68 28.69
N ALA A 170 1.80 9.32 29.75
CA ALA A 170 3.25 9.16 29.71
C ALA A 170 3.70 7.95 28.86
N GLU A 171 3.05 6.80 29.07
CA GLU A 171 3.27 5.55 28.31
C GLU A 171 2.93 5.75 26.83
N PHE A 172 1.78 6.35 26.56
CA PHE A 172 1.31 6.70 25.23
C PHE A 172 2.26 7.68 24.50
N THR A 173 2.78 8.68 25.22
CA THR A 173 3.74 9.65 24.67
C THR A 173 5.07 8.97 24.34
N ALA A 174 5.54 8.00 25.14
CA ALA A 174 6.74 7.23 24.81
C ALA A 174 6.57 6.41 23.51
N ILE A 175 5.43 5.73 23.36
CA ILE A 175 5.06 4.97 22.15
C ILE A 175 5.01 5.88 20.91
N ILE A 176 4.31 7.02 21.00
CA ILE A 176 4.25 7.99 19.90
C ILE A 176 5.63 8.53 19.54
N ASN A 177 6.50 8.80 20.53
CA ASN A 177 7.84 9.33 20.25
C ASN A 177 8.73 8.31 19.51
N GLU A 178 8.65 7.00 19.84
CA GLU A 178 9.33 5.96 19.05
C GLU A 178 8.79 5.92 17.61
N LEU A 179 7.47 5.88 17.44
CA LEU A 179 6.84 5.82 16.12
C LEU A 179 7.13 7.06 15.26
N ARG A 180 7.16 8.25 15.86
CA ARG A 180 7.57 9.50 15.20
C ARG A 180 9.03 9.46 14.79
N TRP A 181 9.92 8.96 15.64
CA TRP A 181 11.33 8.78 15.29
C TRP A 181 11.48 7.84 14.10
N LEU A 182 10.77 6.69 14.08
CA LEU A 182 10.73 5.78 12.93
C LEU A 182 10.23 6.49 11.66
N ASN A 183 9.12 7.23 11.74
CA ASN A 183 8.58 8.00 10.62
C ASN A 183 9.58 9.05 10.09
N THR A 184 10.33 9.71 10.98
CA THR A 184 11.39 10.64 10.60
C THR A 184 12.56 9.93 9.90
N GLN A 185 12.98 8.75 10.36
CA GLN A 185 14.01 7.97 9.66
C GLN A 185 13.58 7.61 8.24
N LEU A 186 12.37 7.04 8.07
CA LEU A 186 11.82 6.72 6.75
C LEU A 186 11.78 7.94 5.81
N LYS A 187 11.31 9.09 6.30
CA LYS A 187 11.25 10.34 5.52
C LYS A 187 12.65 10.85 5.15
N ASN A 188 13.64 10.67 6.03
CA ASN A 188 15.04 11.03 5.75
C ASN A 188 15.69 10.08 4.73
N GLU A 189 15.41 8.78 4.80
CA GLU A 189 15.84 7.79 3.80
C GLU A 189 15.24 8.12 2.43
N GLU A 190 13.93 8.37 2.35
CA GLU A 190 13.27 8.78 1.11
C GLU A 190 13.80 10.09 0.53
N GLN A 191 14.07 11.09 1.37
CA GLN A 191 14.68 12.34 0.93
C GLN A 191 16.12 12.14 0.48
N THR A 192 16.87 11.26 1.13
CA THR A 192 18.23 10.88 0.71
C THR A 192 18.20 10.16 -0.63
N ILE A 193 17.21 9.29 -0.89
CA ILE A 193 17.02 8.65 -2.20
C ILE A 193 16.60 9.67 -3.28
N LYS A 194 15.71 10.62 -2.94
CA LYS A 194 15.21 11.63 -3.90
C LYS A 194 16.25 12.71 -4.23
N LYS A 195 17.05 13.18 -3.27
CA LYS A 195 18.21 14.06 -3.51
C LYS A 195 19.35 13.29 -4.17
N ASN A 196 19.59 12.08 -3.67
CA ASN A 196 20.48 11.03 -4.13
C ASN A 196 20.16 10.38 -5.49
N GLY A 197 19.62 11.06 -6.50
CA GLY A 197 18.88 10.35 -7.55
C GLY A 197 19.49 10.29 -8.96
N PHE A 198 20.63 9.67 -9.28
CA PHE A 198 21.69 8.98 -8.50
C PHE A 198 21.40 7.72 -7.66
N VAL A 199 20.42 6.89 -8.08
CA VAL A 199 20.50 5.43 -7.84
C VAL A 199 21.95 5.01 -8.15
N PRO A 200 22.73 4.43 -7.20
CA PRO A 200 24.13 4.18 -7.48
C PRO A 200 24.21 3.16 -8.62
N THR A 201 24.66 3.63 -9.78
CA THR A 201 24.87 2.79 -10.95
C THR A 201 25.82 1.69 -10.53
N ILE A 202 25.29 0.49 -10.35
CA ILE A 202 26.13 -0.65 -10.04
C ILE A 202 26.83 -0.98 -11.34
N TYR A 203 28.08 -0.53 -11.46
CA TYR A 203 28.98 -0.97 -12.52
C TYR A 203 29.15 -2.49 -12.41
N LEU A 204 28.34 -3.23 -13.15
CA LEU A 204 28.56 -4.65 -13.38
C LEU A 204 29.76 -4.78 -14.31
N THR A 205 30.64 -5.72 -13.99
CA THR A 205 31.64 -6.21 -14.93
C THR A 205 30.94 -7.04 -15.99
N GLN A 206 31.54 -7.18 -17.18
CA GLN A 206 30.96 -7.99 -18.27
C GLN A 206 30.56 -9.39 -17.78
N THR A 207 31.42 -10.03 -16.98
CA THR A 207 31.18 -11.35 -16.37
C THR A 207 29.92 -11.41 -15.48
N GLU A 208 29.54 -10.31 -14.82
CA GLU A 208 28.32 -10.21 -14.01
C GLU A 208 27.09 -9.92 -14.87
N ILE A 209 27.24 -9.18 -15.98
CA ILE A 209 26.20 -8.96 -17.00
C ILE A 209 25.87 -10.29 -17.68
N ASP A 210 26.87 -10.96 -18.24
CA ASP A 210 26.76 -12.27 -18.91
C ASP A 210 26.08 -13.30 -18.00
N TRP A 211 26.43 -13.33 -16.71
CA TRP A 211 25.78 -14.20 -15.74
C TRP A 211 24.31 -13.80 -15.47
N THR A 212 24.01 -12.50 -15.38
CA THR A 212 22.64 -12.00 -15.17
C THR A 212 21.73 -12.34 -16.34
N GLU A 213 22.20 -12.18 -17.58
CA GLU A 213 21.50 -12.62 -18.81
C GLU A 213 21.32 -14.15 -18.83
N ALA A 214 22.35 -14.91 -18.46
CA ALA A 214 22.27 -16.37 -18.41
C ALA A 214 21.27 -16.87 -17.35
N VAL A 215 21.16 -16.17 -16.21
CA VAL A 215 20.12 -16.40 -15.19
C VAL A 215 18.73 -16.10 -15.75
N GLU A 216 18.52 -14.92 -16.35
CA GLU A 216 17.23 -14.51 -16.91
C GLU A 216 16.74 -15.52 -17.96
N LYS A 217 17.63 -15.91 -18.88
CA LYS A 217 17.37 -16.90 -19.92
C LYS A 217 17.08 -18.28 -19.34
N ALA A 218 17.81 -18.71 -18.30
CA ALA A 218 17.55 -19.98 -17.62
C ALA A 218 16.17 -19.99 -16.93
N VAL A 219 15.81 -18.92 -16.23
CA VAL A 219 14.52 -18.78 -15.52
C VAL A 219 13.35 -18.66 -16.49
N THR A 220 13.53 -17.96 -17.60
CA THR A 220 12.53 -17.85 -18.68
C THR A 220 12.29 -19.21 -19.33
N LEU A 221 13.35 -19.93 -19.70
CA LEU A 221 13.29 -21.25 -20.35
C LEU A 221 13.11 -22.42 -19.36
N ASN A 222 12.95 -22.16 -18.06
CA ASN A 222 12.84 -23.16 -16.99
C ASN A 222 13.98 -24.22 -17.01
N ARG A 223 15.21 -23.77 -17.27
CA ARG A 223 16.45 -24.57 -17.30
C ARG A 223 17.21 -24.43 -15.97
N GLU A 224 18.28 -25.22 -15.81
CA GLU A 224 19.16 -25.08 -14.65
C GLU A 224 19.80 -23.69 -14.59
N ILE A 225 19.64 -23.01 -13.45
CA ILE A 225 20.17 -21.66 -13.24
C ILE A 225 21.68 -21.74 -12.95
N PRO A 226 22.53 -21.05 -13.74
CA PRO A 226 23.99 -21.15 -13.62
C PRO A 226 24.50 -20.64 -12.27
N LYS A 227 25.59 -21.25 -11.78
CA LYS A 227 26.30 -20.78 -10.59
C LYS A 227 26.96 -19.42 -10.86
N TYR A 228 27.10 -18.61 -9.81
CA TYR A 228 27.81 -17.34 -9.89
C TYR A 228 29.27 -17.56 -10.32
N PRO A 229 29.84 -16.78 -11.26
CA PRO A 229 31.10 -17.11 -11.92
C PRO A 229 32.35 -16.85 -11.06
N LEU A 230 32.27 -15.99 -10.02
CA LEU A 230 33.41 -15.68 -9.16
C LEU A 230 33.41 -16.57 -7.91
N SER A 231 34.53 -17.22 -7.61
CA SER A 231 34.69 -18.15 -6.47
C SER A 231 34.48 -17.51 -5.10
N ARG A 232 34.60 -16.17 -4.99
CA ARG A 232 34.31 -15.41 -3.75
C ARG A 232 32.83 -15.11 -3.56
N GLY A 233 31.98 -15.38 -4.56
CA GLY A 233 30.59 -14.95 -4.59
C GLY A 233 30.41 -13.48 -5.00
N PRO A 234 29.17 -12.98 -5.03
CA PRO A 234 28.89 -11.59 -5.32
C PRO A 234 29.26 -10.67 -4.15
N GLU A 235 30.01 -9.60 -4.44
CA GLU A 235 30.35 -8.56 -3.46
C GLU A 235 29.31 -7.41 -3.45
N LYS A 236 28.51 -7.28 -4.52
CA LYS A 236 27.53 -6.21 -4.73
C LYS A 236 26.17 -6.61 -4.19
N GLN A 237 25.55 -5.75 -3.35
CA GLN A 237 24.31 -6.04 -2.64
C GLN A 237 23.18 -6.59 -3.53
N ARG A 238 22.97 -6.03 -4.72
CA ARG A 238 21.91 -6.50 -5.63
C ARG A 238 22.18 -7.89 -6.22
N LEU A 239 23.44 -8.21 -6.49
CA LEU A 239 23.84 -9.56 -6.93
C LEU A 239 23.75 -10.57 -5.78
N ILE A 240 24.10 -10.17 -4.55
CA ILE A 240 23.86 -10.96 -3.33
C ILE A 240 22.36 -11.28 -3.20
N ASP A 241 21.51 -10.28 -3.36
CA ASP A 241 20.06 -10.46 -3.24
C ASP A 241 19.45 -11.25 -4.41
N LEU A 242 20.00 -11.16 -5.62
CA LEU A 242 19.65 -12.06 -6.74
C LEU A 242 20.05 -13.51 -6.44
N VAL A 243 21.28 -13.77 -5.96
CA VAL A 243 21.74 -15.11 -5.57
C VAL A 243 20.91 -15.70 -4.42
N ARG A 244 20.49 -14.89 -3.45
CA ARG A 244 19.55 -15.29 -2.38
C ARG A 244 18.20 -15.72 -2.95
N THR A 245 17.63 -14.96 -3.88
CA THR A 245 16.34 -15.31 -4.53
C THR A 245 16.46 -16.58 -5.39
N ILE A 246 17.55 -16.74 -6.14
CA ILE A 246 17.85 -17.99 -6.87
C ILE A 246 17.95 -19.19 -5.91
N SER A 247 18.57 -19.01 -4.74
CA SER A 247 18.68 -20.08 -3.74
C SER A 247 17.32 -20.48 -3.17
N LEU A 248 16.46 -19.50 -2.87
CA LEU A 248 15.06 -19.75 -2.48
C LEU A 248 14.28 -20.46 -3.58
N TYR A 249 14.44 -20.05 -4.84
CA TYR A 249 13.81 -20.70 -6.00
C TYR A 249 14.24 -22.16 -6.14
N LYS A 250 15.54 -22.48 -5.96
CA LYS A 250 16.05 -23.86 -5.99
C LYS A 250 15.47 -24.73 -4.87
N ILE A 251 15.37 -24.20 -3.64
CA ILE A 251 14.73 -24.89 -2.50
C ILE A 251 13.25 -25.18 -2.80
N VAL A 252 12.52 -24.18 -3.28
CA VAL A 252 11.10 -24.31 -3.68
C VAL A 252 10.92 -25.29 -4.83
N GLN A 253 11.82 -25.30 -5.82
CA GLN A 253 11.79 -26.24 -6.95
C GLN A 253 12.01 -27.71 -6.54
N THR A 254 12.78 -27.96 -5.47
CA THR A 254 12.96 -29.33 -4.91
C THR A 254 11.84 -29.78 -3.97
N SER A 255 10.92 -28.88 -3.60
CA SER A 255 9.84 -29.17 -2.66
C SER A 255 8.60 -29.71 -3.39
N GLN A 256 7.98 -30.77 -2.86
CA GLN A 256 6.77 -31.37 -3.44
C GLN A 256 5.46 -30.85 -2.85
N HIS A 257 5.49 -29.85 -1.94
CA HIS A 257 4.26 -29.31 -1.37
C HIS A 257 3.53 -28.38 -2.36
N PRO A 258 2.22 -28.60 -2.63
CA PRO A 258 1.48 -27.84 -3.64
C PRO A 258 1.35 -26.34 -3.32
N GLU A 259 1.36 -25.96 -2.04
CA GLU A 259 1.37 -24.57 -1.57
C GLU A 259 2.55 -23.75 -2.13
N PHE A 260 3.68 -24.39 -2.42
CA PHE A 260 4.84 -23.72 -3.00
C PHE A 260 4.76 -23.55 -4.53
N SER A 261 3.75 -24.11 -5.21
CA SER A 261 3.58 -23.92 -6.66
C SER A 261 3.27 -22.46 -7.01
N GLU A 262 2.40 -21.80 -6.24
CA GLU A 262 2.08 -20.38 -6.44
C GLU A 262 3.26 -19.49 -6.01
N GLN A 263 3.95 -19.86 -4.92
CA GLN A 263 5.15 -19.15 -4.47
C GLN A 263 6.29 -19.27 -5.47
N ARG A 264 6.42 -20.40 -6.18
CA ARG A 264 7.43 -20.62 -7.22
C ARG A 264 7.32 -19.58 -8.34
N GLU A 265 6.12 -19.35 -8.87
CA GLU A 265 5.93 -18.35 -9.94
C GLU A 265 6.11 -16.91 -9.41
N LYS A 266 5.71 -16.62 -8.16
CA LYS A 266 6.01 -15.32 -7.52
C LYS A 266 7.52 -15.07 -7.37
N ILE A 267 8.27 -16.08 -6.93
CA ILE A 267 9.75 -16.02 -6.85
C ILE A 267 10.36 -15.92 -8.25
N ARG A 268 9.84 -16.65 -9.23
CA ARG A 268 10.27 -16.59 -10.64
C ARG A 268 10.14 -15.19 -11.22
N ALA A 269 8.96 -14.56 -11.08
CA ALA A 269 8.71 -13.18 -11.48
C ALA A 269 9.66 -12.20 -10.76
N THR A 270 9.92 -12.44 -9.47
CA THR A 270 10.88 -11.64 -8.68
C THR A 270 12.33 -11.77 -9.19
N ILE A 271 12.73 -12.93 -9.71
CA ILE A 271 14.06 -13.10 -10.33
C ILE A 271 14.13 -12.33 -11.65
N LEU A 272 13.10 -12.45 -12.50
CA LEU A 272 13.05 -11.76 -13.80
C LEU A 272 13.05 -10.23 -13.64
N ASP A 273 12.26 -9.67 -12.72
CA ASP A 273 12.27 -8.24 -12.39
C ASP A 273 13.66 -7.77 -11.91
N ARG A 274 14.36 -8.57 -11.10
CA ARG A 274 15.72 -8.25 -10.64
C ARG A 274 16.76 -8.30 -11.75
N CYS A 275 16.69 -9.30 -12.64
CA CYS A 275 17.54 -9.38 -13.83
C CYS A 275 17.30 -8.17 -14.74
N ALA A 276 16.05 -7.88 -15.09
CA ALA A 276 15.69 -6.76 -15.96
C ALA A 276 16.21 -5.42 -15.42
N ARG A 277 16.06 -5.15 -14.11
CA ARG A 277 16.61 -3.94 -13.48
C ARG A 277 18.14 -3.87 -13.53
N LEU A 278 18.83 -4.99 -13.25
CA LEU A 278 20.29 -5.05 -13.31
C LEU A 278 20.82 -4.79 -14.73
N LEU A 279 20.17 -5.36 -15.75
CA LEU A 279 20.57 -5.16 -17.16
C LEU A 279 20.22 -3.74 -17.65
N GLN A 280 19.06 -3.21 -17.27
CA GLN A 280 18.64 -1.85 -17.63
C GLN A 280 19.57 -0.77 -17.04
N GLU A 281 20.13 -1.00 -15.85
CA GLU A 281 21.10 -0.10 -15.21
C GLU A 281 22.51 -0.17 -15.84
N CYS A 282 22.82 -1.18 -16.66
CA CYS A 282 24.11 -1.32 -17.34
C CYS A 282 24.12 -0.77 -18.78
N ALA A 283 22.96 -0.45 -19.34
CA ALA A 283 22.80 -0.11 -20.77
C ALA A 283 23.04 1.40 -21.09
N ARG A 284 23.86 2.11 -20.30
CA ARG A 284 24.21 3.53 -20.51
C ARG A 284 25.63 3.87 -20.05
#